data_AF-A0A2D9M931-F1
#
_entry.id   AF-A0A2D9M931-F1
#
_cell.length_a   1.000
_cell.length_b   1.000
_cell.length_c   1.000
_cell.angle_alpha   90.00
_cell.angle_beta   90.00
_cell.angle_gamma   90.00
#
_symmetry.space_group_name_H-M   'P 1'
#
loop_
_entity.id
_entity.type
_entity.pdbx_description
1 polymer ?
#
loop_
_entity_poly.entity_id
_entity_poly.type
_entity_poly.pdbx_seq_one_letter_code
_entity_poly.pdbx_strand_id
1 'polypeptide(L)'
;MGGQNAGKSTFYQYLTPPSPEAPGYYPWVSTVQQGINYIKDRPHVLHCGWIAVLDECDRYFKRQFVEEFKNIVSVGTDRSAKKYENERDFRRSFVLAGATNSDEFLVDPTGNRRFMPIVVDGKVPSKDDPNIRIIDLDRLKKDRDSIWAAAYKAYLDNPVHTFTSFELSHMSDYMENFQQDSPLEYMVLTKFQERISGEHHFTDLGTKKYWLMADIFEWFEITPKDERSMTRQISDLLKRRGFYRRRVRKNNRIMNMWLTNDPSFDSNARILSRDWS
;
A
#
# COMPACT_ATOMS: atom_id res chain seq x y z
N MET A 1 0.31 -2.10 10.26
CA MET A 1 1.53 -2.87 9.93
C MET A 1 2.27 -3.22 11.19
N GLY A 2 3.07 -4.27 11.19
CA GLY A 2 3.89 -4.68 12.35
C GLY A 2 3.98 -6.20 12.45
N GLY A 3 4.84 -6.71 13.33
CA GLY A 3 5.12 -8.15 13.46
C GLY A 3 3.87 -9.02 13.68
N GLN A 4 3.92 -10.26 13.19
CA GLN A 4 2.89 -11.26 13.48
C GLN A 4 2.74 -11.41 15.00
N ASN A 5 1.52 -11.65 15.48
CA ASN A 5 1.20 -11.78 16.92
C ASN A 5 1.42 -10.53 17.78
N ALA A 6 1.63 -9.34 17.20
CA ALA A 6 1.74 -8.08 17.96
C ALA A 6 0.43 -7.65 18.69
N GLY A 7 -0.68 -8.38 18.54
CA GLY A 7 -1.97 -8.06 19.15
C GLY A 7 -2.84 -7.08 18.35
N LYS A 8 -2.55 -6.87 17.07
CA LYS A 8 -3.22 -5.87 16.19
C LYS A 8 -4.73 -6.07 16.06
N SER A 9 -5.19 -7.31 15.83
CA SER A 9 -6.62 -7.60 15.70
C SER A 9 -7.34 -7.50 17.06
N THR A 10 -6.68 -7.97 18.12
CA THR A 10 -7.19 -7.88 19.51
C THR A 10 -7.29 -6.43 19.99
N PHE A 11 -6.39 -5.55 19.53
CA PHE A 11 -6.47 -4.11 19.80
C PHE A 11 -7.84 -3.53 19.43
N TYR A 12 -8.34 -3.81 18.23
CA TYR A 12 -9.65 -3.30 17.80
C TYR A 12 -10.79 -3.83 18.68
N GLN A 13 -10.74 -5.10 19.08
CA GLN A 13 -11.73 -5.67 19.99
C GLN A 13 -11.73 -4.90 21.33
N TYR A 14 -10.56 -4.78 21.98
CA TYR A 14 -10.42 -4.15 23.29
C TYR A 14 -10.60 -2.63 23.27
N LEU A 15 -10.45 -2.00 22.11
CA LEU A 15 -10.81 -0.60 21.92
C LEU A 15 -12.32 -0.39 22.09
N THR A 16 -13.16 -1.41 21.86
CA THR A 16 -14.62 -1.31 22.05
C THR A 16 -15.06 -1.88 23.41
N PRO A 17 -16.20 -1.45 23.97
CA PRO A 17 -16.69 -2.01 25.21
C PRO A 17 -17.12 -3.48 25.02
N PRO A 18 -16.88 -4.37 25.99
CA PRO A 18 -17.40 -5.74 25.92
C PRO A 18 -18.93 -5.75 26.00
N SER A 19 -19.55 -6.85 25.57
CA SER A 19 -20.97 -7.07 25.75
C SER A 19 -21.33 -7.04 27.24
N PRO A 20 -22.37 -6.27 27.64
CA PRO A 20 -22.86 -6.29 29.02
C PRO A 20 -23.34 -7.68 29.47
N GLU A 21 -23.87 -8.46 28.53
CA GLU A 21 -24.48 -9.77 28.79
C GLU A 21 -23.49 -10.94 28.62
N ALA A 22 -22.36 -10.71 27.93
CA ALA A 22 -21.37 -11.75 27.64
C ALA A 22 -19.93 -11.20 27.79
N PRO A 23 -19.37 -11.22 29.02
CA PRO A 23 -18.00 -10.77 29.27
C PRO A 23 -16.99 -11.50 28.39
N GLY A 24 -16.16 -10.74 27.67
CA GLY A 24 -15.17 -11.27 26.73
C GLY A 24 -15.61 -11.29 25.26
N TYR A 25 -16.90 -11.10 24.99
CA TYR A 25 -17.42 -10.88 23.65
C TYR A 25 -17.46 -9.38 23.32
N TYR A 26 -17.05 -8.99 22.11
CA TYR A 26 -16.97 -7.60 21.65
C TYR A 26 -17.86 -7.41 20.41
N PRO A 27 -19.17 -7.15 20.58
CA PRO A 27 -20.14 -7.15 19.48
C PRO A 27 -19.93 -6.01 18.47
N TRP A 28 -19.15 -5.00 18.83
CA TRP A 28 -18.92 -3.80 18.01
C TRP A 28 -17.79 -3.98 16.99
N VAL A 29 -17.03 -5.06 17.09
CA VAL A 29 -15.94 -5.39 16.17
C VAL A 29 -16.22 -6.74 15.53
N SER A 30 -16.17 -6.77 14.21
CA SER A 30 -16.42 -7.99 13.44
C SER A 30 -15.29 -8.23 12.46
N THR A 31 -14.79 -9.47 12.42
CA THR A 31 -13.76 -9.89 11.47
C THR A 31 -14.42 -10.32 10.18
N VAL A 32 -14.06 -9.66 9.08
CA VAL A 32 -14.55 -9.93 7.73
C VAL A 32 -13.52 -10.79 7.00
N GLN A 33 -13.88 -12.05 6.80
CA GLN A 33 -13.04 -13.04 6.10
C GLN A 33 -13.43 -13.22 4.64
N GLN A 34 -14.47 -12.55 4.15
CA GLN A 34 -14.93 -12.66 2.78
C GLN A 34 -14.03 -11.91 1.80
N GLY A 35 -13.76 -12.53 0.64
CA GLY A 35 -12.99 -11.91 -0.44
C GLY A 35 -13.72 -10.71 -1.06
N ILE A 36 -12.97 -9.88 -1.78
CA ILE A 36 -13.47 -8.61 -2.30
C ILE A 36 -14.67 -8.73 -3.24
N ASN A 37 -14.70 -9.75 -4.10
CA ASN A 37 -15.82 -9.97 -5.03
C ASN A 37 -17.12 -10.21 -4.25
N TYR A 38 -17.04 -10.97 -3.16
CA TYR A 38 -18.19 -11.21 -2.31
C TYR A 38 -18.67 -9.92 -1.63
N ILE A 39 -17.75 -9.12 -1.10
CA ILE A 39 -18.07 -7.83 -0.45
C ILE A 39 -18.68 -6.86 -1.46
N LYS A 40 -18.14 -6.81 -2.67
CA LYS A 40 -18.65 -6.00 -3.78
C LYS A 40 -20.11 -6.36 -4.11
N ASP A 41 -20.43 -7.65 -4.18
CA ASP A 41 -21.78 -8.12 -4.52
C ASP A 41 -22.75 -8.02 -3.34
N ARG A 42 -22.24 -8.11 -2.11
CA ARG A 42 -23.02 -8.12 -0.87
C ARG A 42 -22.44 -7.18 0.18
N PRO A 43 -22.41 -5.86 -0.07
CA PRO A 43 -21.76 -4.92 0.83
C PRO A 43 -22.43 -4.81 2.21
N HIS A 44 -23.70 -5.25 2.34
CA HIS A 44 -24.39 -5.33 3.62
C HIS A 44 -23.65 -6.17 4.68
N VAL A 45 -22.74 -7.07 4.29
CA VAL A 45 -21.93 -7.85 5.25
C VAL A 45 -20.94 -7.01 6.05
N LEU A 46 -20.59 -5.82 5.57
CA LEU A 46 -19.75 -4.86 6.30
C LEU A 46 -20.50 -4.18 7.45
N HIS A 47 -21.83 -4.21 7.44
CA HIS A 47 -22.69 -3.60 8.47
C HIS A 47 -22.85 -4.53 9.68
N CYS A 48 -21.71 -4.97 10.24
CA CYS A 48 -21.64 -5.96 11.32
C CYS A 48 -21.11 -5.40 12.65
N GLY A 49 -20.72 -4.12 12.69
CA GLY A 49 -20.23 -3.45 13.91
C GLY A 49 -19.78 -2.02 13.61
N TRP A 50 -19.18 -1.36 14.60
CA TRP A 50 -18.53 -0.05 14.41
C TRP A 50 -17.18 -0.20 13.69
N ILE A 51 -16.52 -1.34 13.85
CA ILE A 51 -15.24 -1.64 13.22
C ILE A 51 -15.35 -2.97 12.49
N ALA A 52 -15.24 -2.93 11.16
CA ALA A 52 -15.13 -4.14 10.35
C ALA A 52 -13.65 -4.39 10.04
N VAL A 53 -13.10 -5.43 10.66
CA VAL A 53 -11.68 -5.80 10.52
C VAL A 53 -11.54 -6.76 9.34
N LEU A 54 -10.96 -6.26 8.25
CA LEU A 54 -10.60 -7.05 7.08
C LEU A 54 -9.42 -7.96 7.45
N ASP A 55 -9.71 -9.25 7.59
CA ASP A 55 -8.69 -10.26 7.85
C ASP A 55 -7.80 -10.45 6.63
N GLU A 56 -6.50 -10.71 6.86
CA GLU A 56 -5.50 -10.86 5.80
C GLU A 56 -5.56 -9.73 4.77
N CYS A 57 -5.47 -8.47 5.23
CA CYS A 57 -5.87 -7.35 4.37
C CYS A 57 -5.04 -7.22 3.08
N ASP A 58 -3.84 -7.82 3.03
CA ASP A 58 -2.96 -7.90 1.85
C ASP A 58 -3.67 -8.39 0.59
N ARG A 59 -4.64 -9.31 0.73
CA ARG A 59 -5.36 -9.85 -0.42
C ARG A 59 -6.21 -8.80 -1.13
N TYR A 60 -6.68 -7.76 -0.44
CA TYR A 60 -7.48 -6.68 -1.03
C TYR A 60 -6.62 -5.68 -1.79
N PHE A 61 -5.35 -5.55 -1.41
CA PHE A 61 -4.41 -4.65 -2.06
C PHE A 61 -3.74 -5.24 -3.31
N LYS A 62 -4.05 -6.49 -3.67
CA LYS A 62 -3.60 -7.10 -4.92
C LYS A 62 -4.06 -6.25 -6.11
N ARG A 63 -3.18 -6.08 -7.10
CA ARG A 63 -3.40 -5.25 -8.29
C ARG A 63 -4.76 -5.47 -8.98
N GLN A 64 -5.22 -6.71 -9.07
CA GLN A 64 -6.49 -7.05 -9.72
C GLN A 64 -7.74 -6.61 -8.94
N PHE A 65 -7.58 -6.20 -7.68
CA PHE A 65 -8.66 -5.88 -6.74
C PHE A 65 -8.58 -4.45 -6.20
N VAL A 66 -7.48 -3.74 -6.49
CA VAL A 66 -7.22 -2.42 -5.91
C VAL A 66 -8.28 -1.38 -6.30
N GLU A 67 -8.80 -1.45 -7.53
CA GLU A 67 -9.84 -0.52 -8.00
C GLU A 67 -11.19 -0.82 -7.35
N GLU A 68 -11.59 -2.08 -7.27
CA GLU A 68 -12.77 -2.50 -6.51
C GLU A 68 -12.65 -2.08 -5.05
N PHE A 69 -11.45 -2.19 -4.46
CA PHE A 69 -11.25 -1.85 -3.06
C PHE A 69 -11.35 -0.34 -2.84
N LYS A 70 -10.74 0.48 -3.71
CA LYS A 70 -10.91 1.94 -3.72
C LYS A 70 -12.37 2.34 -3.82
N ASN A 71 -13.15 1.65 -4.66
CA ASN A 71 -14.58 1.89 -4.79
C ASN A 71 -15.31 1.54 -3.49
N ILE A 72 -15.04 0.36 -2.92
CA ILE A 72 -15.62 -0.03 -1.63
C ILE A 72 -15.35 1.04 -0.60
N VAL A 73 -14.11 1.49 -0.36
CA VAL A 73 -13.81 2.47 0.70
C VAL A 73 -14.35 3.87 0.44
N SER A 74 -14.65 4.24 -0.81
CA SER A 74 -15.11 5.59 -1.17
C SER A 74 -16.62 5.78 -1.09
N VAL A 75 -17.40 4.70 -0.99
CA VAL A 75 -18.86 4.74 -0.97
C VAL A 75 -19.39 5.11 0.43
N GLY A 76 -20.35 6.05 0.50
CA GLY A 76 -21.00 6.44 1.76
C GLY A 76 -22.27 5.65 2.10
N THR A 77 -22.91 5.06 1.09
CA THR A 77 -24.17 4.30 1.23
C THR A 77 -24.09 3.05 0.37
N ASP A 78 -24.23 1.88 1.00
CA ASP A 78 -24.27 0.61 0.30
C ASP A 78 -25.70 0.28 -0.11
N ARG A 79 -25.91 0.00 -1.40
CA ARG A 79 -27.19 -0.50 -1.89
C ARG A 79 -27.11 -2.01 -2.02
N SER A 80 -27.94 -2.74 -1.29
CA SER A 80 -27.86 -4.20 -1.23
C SER A 80 -29.17 -4.84 -0.78
N ALA A 81 -29.28 -6.16 -0.94
CA ALA A 81 -30.41 -6.95 -0.47
C ALA A 81 -29.90 -8.18 0.30
N LYS A 82 -30.58 -8.53 1.39
CA LYS A 82 -30.43 -9.86 1.98
C LYS A 82 -31.24 -10.87 1.16
N LYS A 83 -30.97 -12.15 1.37
CA LYS A 83 -31.69 -13.22 0.68
C LYS A 83 -33.20 -13.09 0.95
N TYR A 84 -34.00 -13.09 -0.12
CA TYR A 84 -35.46 -12.94 -0.08
C TYR A 84 -35.96 -11.55 0.40
N GLU A 85 -35.10 -10.54 0.45
CA GLU A 85 -35.48 -9.15 0.72
C GLU A 85 -35.35 -8.30 -0.55
N ASN A 86 -36.07 -7.18 -0.59
CA ASN A 86 -35.86 -6.16 -1.62
C ASN A 86 -34.57 -5.38 -1.37
N GLU A 87 -33.99 -4.86 -2.44
CA GLU A 87 -32.82 -3.99 -2.36
C GLU A 87 -33.15 -2.71 -1.60
N ARG A 88 -32.25 -2.32 -0.69
CA ARG A 88 -32.37 -1.11 0.12
C ARG A 88 -31.02 -0.46 0.34
N ASP A 89 -31.08 0.79 0.77
CA ASP A 89 -29.91 1.58 1.10
C ASP A 89 -29.48 1.37 2.56
N PHE A 90 -28.19 1.14 2.76
CA PHE A 90 -27.54 1.02 4.05
C PHE A 90 -26.48 2.13 4.16
N ARG A 91 -26.81 3.19 4.90
CA ARG A 91 -25.84 4.26 5.19
C ARG A 91 -24.73 3.70 6.07
N ARG A 92 -23.48 3.97 5.71
CA ARG A 92 -22.34 3.46 6.47
C ARG A 92 -22.12 4.24 7.75
N SER A 93 -21.93 3.50 8.83
CA SER A 93 -21.63 4.02 10.18
C SER A 93 -20.48 3.23 10.84
N PHE A 94 -19.66 2.57 10.02
CA PHE A 94 -18.53 1.76 10.45
C PHE A 94 -17.22 2.25 9.85
N VAL A 95 -16.11 1.89 10.49
CA VAL A 95 -14.75 2.07 9.99
C VAL A 95 -14.21 0.72 9.51
N LEU A 96 -13.51 0.73 8.38
CA LEU A 96 -12.76 -0.43 7.91
C LEU A 96 -11.36 -0.41 8.52
N ALA A 97 -10.98 -1.51 9.14
CA ALA A 97 -9.65 -1.72 9.68
C ALA A 97 -9.00 -2.92 9.01
N GLY A 98 -7.68 -2.89 8.82
CA GLY A 98 -6.92 -4.02 8.29
C GLY A 98 -5.63 -4.19 9.07
N ALA A 99 -5.27 -5.44 9.33
CA ALA A 99 -3.95 -5.78 9.85
C ALA A 99 -3.16 -6.49 8.76
N THR A 100 -1.98 -5.95 8.45
CA THR A 100 -1.01 -6.57 7.56
C THR A 100 0.34 -6.68 8.27
N ASN A 101 1.09 -7.71 7.89
CA ASN A 101 2.49 -7.91 8.25
C ASN A 101 3.44 -7.49 7.11
N SER A 102 2.91 -7.20 5.92
CA SER A 102 3.67 -6.70 4.78
C SER A 102 3.78 -5.18 4.87
N ASP A 103 5.00 -4.69 4.75
CA ASP A 103 5.26 -3.26 4.64
C ASP A 103 4.97 -2.74 3.21
N GLU A 104 4.98 -3.64 2.21
CA GLU A 104 4.71 -3.35 0.79
C GLU A 104 3.24 -3.62 0.40
N PHE A 105 2.27 -3.11 1.18
CA PHE A 105 0.86 -3.37 0.89
C PHE A 105 0.23 -2.36 -0.09
N LEU A 106 0.83 -1.18 -0.31
CA LEU A 106 0.26 -0.13 -1.18
C LEU A 106 0.84 -0.19 -2.59
N VAL A 107 0.24 -1.02 -3.44
CA VAL A 107 0.73 -1.27 -4.81
C VAL A 107 0.44 -0.12 -5.81
N ASP A 108 -0.46 0.83 -5.47
CA ASP A 108 -0.87 1.90 -6.38
C ASP A 108 -0.73 3.31 -5.77
N PRO A 109 0.19 4.16 -6.29
CA PRO A 109 0.44 5.49 -5.76
C PRO A 109 -0.74 6.47 -5.90
N THR A 110 -1.67 6.26 -6.83
CA THR A 110 -2.78 7.21 -7.11
C THR A 110 -3.96 7.11 -6.13
N GLY A 111 -3.99 6.06 -5.30
CA GLY A 111 -5.12 5.74 -4.41
C GLY A 111 -4.90 6.00 -2.93
N ASN A 112 -3.67 6.34 -2.55
CA ASN A 112 -3.17 6.20 -1.19
C ASN A 112 -3.90 7.03 -0.13
N ARG A 113 -4.38 8.23 -0.47
CA ARG A 113 -5.12 9.09 0.47
C ARG A 113 -6.37 8.48 1.13
N ARG A 114 -6.83 7.31 0.68
CA ARG A 114 -7.99 6.57 1.24
C ARG A 114 -7.59 5.62 2.38
N PHE A 115 -6.30 5.43 2.62
CA PHE A 115 -5.77 4.51 3.62
C PHE A 115 -4.90 5.28 4.60
N MET A 116 -5.06 4.99 5.89
CA MET A 116 -4.19 5.51 6.95
C MET A 116 -3.34 4.36 7.47
N PRO A 117 -2.11 4.14 6.94
CA PRO A 117 -1.20 3.18 7.53
C PRO A 117 -0.90 3.58 8.97
N ILE A 118 -0.82 2.59 9.86
CA ILE A 118 -0.30 2.76 11.20
C ILE A 118 0.73 1.67 11.42
N VAL A 119 1.98 2.06 11.66
CA VAL A 119 3.03 1.14 12.09
C VAL A 119 2.85 0.88 13.57
N VAL A 120 2.64 -0.38 13.90
CA VAL A 120 2.49 -0.86 15.27
C VAL A 120 3.82 -1.42 15.70
N ASP A 121 4.46 -0.70 16.60
CA ASP A 121 5.70 -1.12 17.24
C ASP A 121 5.41 -1.52 18.69
N GLY A 122 5.70 -2.78 19.02
CA GLY A 122 5.38 -3.35 20.32
C GLY A 122 6.12 -2.64 21.45
N LYS A 123 5.46 -2.39 22.58
CA LYS A 123 6.05 -1.67 23.73
C LYS A 123 6.38 -2.59 24.89
N VAL A 124 5.53 -3.58 25.15
CA VAL A 124 5.69 -4.51 26.28
C VAL A 124 6.15 -5.88 25.78
N PRO A 125 6.93 -6.64 26.56
CA PRO A 125 7.26 -8.02 26.22
C PRO A 125 5.99 -8.89 26.21
N SER A 126 5.93 -9.87 25.32
CA SER A 126 4.88 -10.89 25.34
C SER A 126 4.99 -11.72 26.62
N LYS A 127 3.84 -12.21 27.10
CA LYS A 127 3.77 -13.06 28.29
C LYS A 127 4.39 -14.43 28.03
N ASP A 128 4.29 -14.92 26.79
CA ASP A 128 4.76 -16.26 26.40
C ASP A 128 6.23 -16.25 25.93
N ASP A 129 6.67 -15.17 25.27
CA ASP A 129 8.05 -14.97 24.82
C ASP A 129 8.50 -13.52 25.05
N PRO A 130 9.33 -13.26 26.08
CA PRO A 130 9.79 -11.91 26.40
C PRO A 130 10.59 -11.20 25.29
N ASN A 131 11.10 -11.94 24.29
CA ASN A 131 11.82 -11.35 23.16
C ASN A 131 10.88 -10.70 22.14
N ILE A 132 9.60 -11.09 22.13
CA ILE A 132 8.60 -10.53 21.24
C ILE A 132 7.96 -9.33 21.92
N ARG A 133 7.97 -8.18 21.25
CA ARG A 133 7.29 -6.97 21.71
C ARG A 133 5.87 -6.89 21.16
N ILE A 134 4.90 -6.58 22.02
CA ILE A 134 3.48 -6.51 21.69
C ILE A 134 2.85 -5.19 22.17
N ILE A 135 1.62 -4.92 21.73
CA ILE A 135 0.82 -3.79 22.21
C ILE A 135 0.45 -4.03 23.68
N ASP A 136 0.50 -2.97 24.50
CA ASP A 136 0.00 -3.00 25.88
C ASP A 136 -1.54 -3.00 25.91
N LEU A 137 -2.11 -4.18 25.71
CA LEU A 137 -3.54 -4.42 25.70
C LEU A 137 -4.20 -4.25 27.08
N ASP A 138 -3.44 -4.43 28.16
CA ASP A 138 -3.94 -4.28 29.53
C ASP A 138 -4.09 -2.79 29.87
N ARG A 139 -3.16 -1.93 29.43
CA ARG A 139 -3.33 -0.48 29.48
C ARG A 139 -4.47 0.01 28.59
N LEU A 140 -4.60 -0.51 27.37
CA LEU A 140 -5.70 -0.13 26.47
C LEU A 140 -7.07 -0.33 27.12
N LYS A 141 -7.28 -1.47 27.80
CA LYS A 141 -8.55 -1.73 28.53
C LYS A 141 -8.85 -0.69 29.60
N LYS A 142 -7.82 -0.17 30.29
CA LYS A 142 -7.96 0.86 31.33
C LYS A 142 -8.25 2.23 30.72
N ASP A 143 -7.54 2.57 29.65
CA ASP A 143 -7.62 3.89 29.01
C ASP A 143 -8.83 3.99 28.04
N ARG A 144 -9.46 2.86 27.67
CA ARG A 144 -10.54 2.76 26.67
C ARG A 144 -11.63 3.81 26.85
N ASP A 145 -12.21 3.88 28.05
CA ASP A 145 -13.37 4.74 28.28
C ASP A 145 -12.97 6.22 28.22
N SER A 146 -11.74 6.55 28.65
CA SER A 146 -11.17 7.90 28.49
C SER A 146 -10.91 8.25 27.02
N ILE A 147 -10.43 7.29 26.20
CA ILE A 147 -10.24 7.48 24.75
C ILE A 147 -11.58 7.82 24.09
N TRP A 148 -12.64 7.05 24.35
CA TRP A 148 -13.96 7.31 23.79
C TRP A 148 -14.58 8.61 24.31
N ALA A 149 -14.42 8.92 25.60
CA ALA A 149 -14.89 10.18 26.16
C ALA A 149 -14.22 11.38 25.50
N ALA A 150 -12.90 11.33 25.27
CA ALA A 150 -12.15 12.37 24.58
C ALA A 150 -12.59 12.49 23.11
N ALA A 151 -12.75 11.37 22.40
CA ALA A 151 -13.20 11.35 21.02
C ALA A 151 -14.63 11.91 20.88
N TYR A 152 -15.54 11.51 21.76
CA TYR A 152 -16.92 11.99 21.78
C TYR A 152 -17.00 13.48 22.09
N LYS A 153 -16.21 13.96 23.05
CA LYS A 153 -16.11 15.40 23.35
C LYS A 153 -15.60 16.18 22.13
N ALA A 154 -14.52 15.73 21.49
CA ALA A 154 -13.98 16.38 20.30
C ALA A 154 -15.01 16.45 19.15
N TYR A 155 -15.80 15.37 18.97
CA TYR A 155 -16.89 15.36 18.00
C TYR A 155 -18.00 16.36 18.33
N LEU A 156 -18.39 16.48 19.60
CA LEU A 156 -19.40 17.47 20.03
C LEU A 156 -18.90 18.91 19.88
N ASP A 157 -17.62 19.15 20.18
CA ASP A 157 -17.00 20.47 20.07
C ASP A 157 -16.85 20.91 18.61
N ASN A 158 -16.49 19.99 17.70
CA ASN A 158 -16.38 20.24 16.27
C ASN A 158 -16.63 18.95 15.45
N PRO A 159 -17.82 18.77 14.85
CA PRO A 159 -18.22 17.52 14.18
C PRO A 159 -17.61 17.37 12.78
N VAL A 160 -16.29 17.54 12.67
CA VAL A 160 -15.52 17.32 11.45
C VAL A 160 -14.94 15.91 11.48
N HIS A 161 -15.22 15.15 10.44
CA HIS A 161 -14.78 13.76 10.24
C HIS A 161 -13.91 13.61 8.99
N THR A 162 -13.45 14.73 8.44
CA THR A 162 -12.61 14.81 7.24
C THR A 162 -11.29 15.47 7.58
N PHE A 163 -10.19 14.92 7.08
CA PHE A 163 -8.88 15.54 7.21
C PHE A 163 -8.81 16.86 6.44
N THR A 164 -8.11 17.84 7.02
CA THR A 164 -7.71 19.08 6.36
C THR A 164 -6.69 18.82 5.25
N SER A 165 -6.51 19.76 4.33
CA SER A 165 -5.48 19.66 3.29
C SER A 165 -4.06 19.50 3.87
N PHE A 166 -3.78 20.12 5.01
CA PHE A 166 -2.51 20.02 5.72
C PHE A 166 -2.29 18.62 6.33
N GLU A 167 -3.31 18.02 6.93
CA GLU A 167 -3.22 16.65 7.44
C GLU A 167 -3.09 15.65 6.29
N LEU A 168 -3.82 15.85 5.20
CA LEU A 168 -3.70 15.02 4.00
C LEU A 168 -2.30 15.08 3.39
N SER A 169 -1.60 16.23 3.42
CA SER A 169 -0.21 16.32 2.94
C SER A 169 0.74 15.54 3.83
N HIS A 170 0.63 15.69 5.16
CA HIS A 170 1.43 14.91 6.12
C HIS A 170 1.21 13.40 5.98
N MET A 171 -0.05 13.00 5.78
CA MET A 171 -0.39 11.61 5.50
C MET A 171 0.25 11.15 4.19
N SER A 172 0.22 11.97 3.13
CA SER A 172 0.87 11.64 1.85
C SER A 172 2.37 11.41 2.03
N ASP A 173 3.07 12.32 2.72
CA ASP A 173 4.51 12.22 2.98
C ASP A 173 4.84 10.98 3.83
N TYR A 174 4.03 10.72 4.86
CA TYR A 174 4.14 9.50 5.67
C TYR A 174 3.91 8.24 4.82
N MET A 175 2.96 8.27 3.89
CA MET A 175 2.64 7.17 2.99
C MET A 175 3.72 6.88 1.95
N GLU A 176 4.43 7.91 1.45
CA GLU A 176 5.58 7.74 0.56
C GLU A 176 6.69 6.92 1.22
N ASN A 177 6.86 7.02 2.54
CA ASN A 177 7.83 6.18 3.27
C ASN A 177 7.46 4.68 3.28
N PHE A 178 6.18 4.32 3.12
CA PHE A 178 5.74 2.93 2.96
C PHE A 178 5.81 2.44 1.51
N GLN A 179 6.07 3.33 0.57
CA GLN A 179 6.38 2.96 -0.80
C GLN A 179 7.88 2.62 -0.97
N GLN A 180 8.62 2.40 0.13
CA GLN A 180 10.05 2.14 0.13
C GLN A 180 10.44 0.95 -0.76
N ASP A 181 11.64 1.09 -1.33
CA ASP A 181 12.23 0.32 -2.41
C ASP A 181 11.91 -1.18 -2.37
N SER A 182 11.12 -1.64 -3.33
CA SER A 182 11.03 -3.07 -3.63
C SER A 182 12.46 -3.62 -3.79
N PRO A 183 12.78 -4.86 -3.37
CA PRO A 183 14.08 -5.47 -3.65
C PRO A 183 14.49 -5.33 -5.12
N LEU A 184 13.52 -5.37 -6.04
CA LEU A 184 13.71 -5.08 -7.45
C LEU A 184 14.24 -3.67 -7.72
N GLU A 185 13.73 -2.67 -7.00
CA GLU A 185 14.14 -1.27 -7.09
C GLU A 185 15.58 -1.06 -6.66
N TYR A 186 15.94 -1.57 -5.48
CA TYR A 186 17.33 -1.52 -5.03
C TYR A 186 18.27 -2.19 -6.04
N MET A 187 17.92 -3.37 -6.54
CA MET A 187 18.77 -4.05 -7.50
C MET A 187 18.86 -3.31 -8.84
N VAL A 188 17.73 -2.81 -9.39
CA VAL A 188 17.70 -2.07 -10.66
C VAL A 188 18.53 -0.80 -10.56
N LEU A 189 18.36 0.00 -9.49
CA LEU A 189 19.09 1.25 -9.32
C LEU A 189 20.59 1.00 -9.10
N THR A 190 20.95 -0.02 -8.32
CA THR A 190 22.35 -0.44 -8.14
C THR A 190 22.97 -0.83 -9.49
N LYS A 191 22.26 -1.62 -10.31
CA LYS A 191 22.74 -2.01 -11.64
C LYS A 191 22.86 -0.83 -12.60
N PHE A 192 22.02 0.18 -12.48
CA PHE A 192 22.10 1.38 -13.32
C PHE A 192 23.30 2.26 -12.98
N GLN A 193 23.72 2.28 -11.70
CA GLN A 193 24.97 2.92 -11.29
C GLN A 193 26.20 2.14 -11.81
N GLU A 194 26.11 0.82 -11.87
CA GLU A 194 27.21 -0.05 -12.35
C GLU A 194 27.34 -0.11 -13.88
N ARG A 195 26.22 -0.08 -14.60
CA ARG A 195 26.14 -0.46 -16.02
C ARG A 195 25.22 0.47 -16.81
N ILE A 196 25.63 0.77 -18.04
CA ILE A 196 24.80 1.50 -19.01
C ILE A 196 24.66 0.72 -20.32
N SER A 197 23.53 0.90 -21.02
CA SER A 197 23.32 0.38 -22.37
C SER A 197 24.05 1.19 -23.44
N GLY A 198 24.54 2.38 -23.11
CA GLY A 198 25.36 3.19 -23.99
C GLY A 198 25.10 4.68 -23.81
N GLU A 199 25.72 5.46 -24.68
CA GLU A 199 25.58 6.91 -24.73
C GLU A 199 24.98 7.34 -26.06
N HIS A 200 24.12 8.36 -26.02
CA HIS A 200 23.53 8.94 -27.20
C HIS A 200 23.58 10.46 -27.12
N HIS A 201 24.03 11.09 -28.20
CA HIS A 201 24.03 12.53 -28.35
C HIS A 201 22.69 13.00 -28.90
N PHE A 202 21.93 13.71 -28.08
CA PHE A 202 20.67 14.35 -28.44
C PHE A 202 20.93 15.83 -28.78
N THR A 203 20.26 16.33 -29.81
CA THR A 203 20.39 17.73 -30.24
C THR A 203 19.90 18.72 -29.18
N ASP A 204 18.95 18.32 -28.34
CA ASP A 204 18.32 19.14 -27.30
C ASP A 204 18.86 18.89 -25.88
N LEU A 205 19.47 17.74 -25.62
CA LEU A 205 19.90 17.31 -24.28
C LEU A 205 21.41 17.07 -24.16
N GLY A 206 22.15 17.19 -25.26
CA GLY A 206 23.56 16.82 -25.33
C GLY A 206 23.78 15.30 -25.22
N THR A 207 24.98 14.90 -24.82
CA THR A 207 25.30 13.48 -24.63
C THR A 207 24.69 12.97 -23.33
N LYS A 208 23.84 11.95 -23.45
CA LYS A 208 23.17 11.30 -22.32
C LYS A 208 23.44 9.80 -22.33
N LYS A 209 23.63 9.24 -21.15
CA LYS A 209 23.62 7.79 -20.92
C LYS A 209 22.20 7.26 -21.00
N TYR A 210 22.02 6.06 -21.55
CA TYR A 210 20.72 5.42 -21.64
C TYR A 210 20.74 3.95 -21.19
N TRP A 211 19.55 3.46 -20.88
CA TRP A 211 19.27 2.07 -20.53
C TRP A 211 18.16 1.50 -21.41
N LEU A 212 18.35 0.27 -21.90
CA LEU A 212 17.35 -0.47 -22.68
C LEU A 212 16.75 -1.59 -21.83
N MET A 213 15.44 -1.78 -21.95
CA MET A 213 14.74 -2.87 -21.23
C MET A 213 15.34 -4.25 -21.51
N ALA A 214 15.82 -4.49 -22.73
CA ALA A 214 16.45 -5.77 -23.10
C ALA A 214 17.74 -6.02 -22.32
N ASP A 215 18.59 -5.00 -22.15
CA ASP A 215 19.85 -5.16 -21.41
C ASP A 215 19.58 -5.32 -19.90
N ILE A 216 18.53 -4.66 -19.39
CA ILE A 216 18.07 -4.85 -18.01
C ILE A 216 17.67 -6.32 -17.80
N PHE A 217 16.83 -6.89 -18.66
CA PHE A 217 16.44 -8.30 -18.53
C PHE A 217 17.62 -9.26 -18.57
N GLU A 218 18.63 -8.96 -19.40
CA GLU A 218 19.86 -9.74 -19.48
C GLU A 218 20.69 -9.63 -18.18
N TRP A 219 20.86 -8.44 -17.62
CA TRP A 219 21.63 -8.25 -16.38
C TRP A 219 20.99 -8.89 -15.16
N PHE A 220 19.67 -9.10 -15.19
CA PHE A 220 18.90 -9.75 -14.15
C PHE A 220 18.62 -11.23 -14.41
N GLU A 221 19.14 -11.78 -15.50
CA GLU A 221 18.92 -13.19 -15.91
C GLU A 221 17.42 -13.55 -15.96
N ILE A 222 16.58 -12.60 -16.35
CA ILE A 222 15.12 -12.76 -16.35
C ILE A 222 14.72 -13.69 -17.49
N THR A 223 13.91 -14.71 -17.19
CA THR A 223 13.43 -15.63 -18.21
C THR A 223 12.42 -14.96 -19.14
N PRO A 224 12.35 -15.34 -20.43
CA PRO A 224 11.40 -14.75 -21.39
C PRO A 224 9.92 -14.84 -20.96
N LYS A 225 9.59 -15.83 -20.11
CA LYS A 225 8.24 -16.00 -19.56
C LYS A 225 7.87 -14.89 -18.59
N ASP A 226 8.84 -14.36 -17.85
CA ASP A 226 8.65 -13.36 -16.80
C ASP A 226 8.86 -11.93 -17.29
N GLU A 227 9.55 -11.75 -18.43
CA GLU A 227 9.81 -10.43 -19.06
C GLU A 227 8.54 -9.57 -19.18
N ARG A 228 7.41 -10.15 -19.62
CA ARG A 228 6.15 -9.39 -19.78
C ARG A 228 5.64 -8.83 -18.45
N SER A 229 5.73 -9.61 -17.38
CA SER A 229 5.31 -9.18 -16.04
C SER A 229 6.25 -8.10 -15.50
N MET A 230 7.56 -8.32 -15.65
CA MET A 230 8.60 -7.43 -15.12
C MET A 230 8.75 -6.13 -15.93
N THR A 231 8.40 -6.12 -17.21
CA THR A 231 8.44 -4.93 -18.07
C THR A 231 7.67 -3.77 -17.44
N ARG A 232 6.45 -4.05 -16.96
CA ARG A 232 5.60 -3.02 -16.36
C ARG A 232 6.14 -2.57 -15.00
N GLN A 233 6.60 -3.51 -14.18
CA GLN A 233 7.14 -3.21 -12.84
C GLN A 233 8.38 -2.30 -12.93
N ILE A 234 9.35 -2.66 -13.79
CA ILE A 234 10.55 -1.87 -14.02
C ILE A 234 10.20 -0.52 -14.67
N SER A 235 9.27 -0.48 -15.62
CA SER A 235 8.85 0.80 -16.23
C SER A 235 8.19 1.75 -15.22
N ASP A 236 7.36 1.23 -14.32
CA ASP A 236 6.68 2.04 -13.30
C ASP A 236 7.67 2.52 -12.23
N LEU A 237 8.62 1.67 -11.84
CA LEU A 237 9.77 2.00 -10.98
C LEU A 237 10.63 3.12 -11.57
N LEU A 238 11.04 3.00 -12.84
CA LEU A 238 11.88 4.00 -13.51
C LEU A 238 11.18 5.36 -13.55
N LYS A 239 9.89 5.40 -13.88
CA LYS A 239 9.12 6.65 -13.85
C LYS A 239 9.04 7.28 -12.47
N ARG A 240 8.84 6.47 -11.41
CA ARG A 240 8.82 6.96 -10.02
C ARG A 240 10.16 7.59 -9.62
N ARG A 241 11.27 7.04 -10.10
CA ARG A 241 12.64 7.54 -9.90
C ARG A 241 13.06 8.65 -10.88
N GLY A 242 12.11 9.26 -11.59
CA GLY A 242 12.37 10.39 -12.47
C GLY A 242 13.00 10.03 -13.82
N PHE A 243 13.10 8.74 -14.17
CA PHE A 243 13.52 8.35 -15.50
C PHE A 243 12.40 8.58 -16.52
N TYR A 244 12.79 8.95 -17.73
CA TYR A 244 11.87 9.18 -18.84
C TYR A 244 12.33 8.44 -20.09
N ARG A 245 11.40 8.21 -21.01
CA ARG A 245 11.62 7.39 -22.21
C ARG A 245 11.66 8.24 -23.47
N ARG A 246 12.73 8.10 -24.26
CA ARG A 246 12.86 8.69 -25.61
C ARG A 246 12.94 7.58 -26.65
N ARG A 247 12.14 7.70 -27.70
CA ARG A 247 12.17 6.79 -28.84
C ARG A 247 13.18 7.33 -29.86
N VAL A 248 14.23 6.57 -30.14
CA VAL A 248 15.30 6.95 -31.05
C VAL A 248 15.43 5.88 -32.14
N ARG A 249 15.61 6.32 -33.40
CA ARG A 249 15.92 5.43 -34.51
C ARG A 249 17.42 5.46 -34.75
N LYS A 250 18.10 4.32 -34.60
CA LYS A 250 19.53 4.16 -34.86
C LYS A 250 19.72 2.84 -35.63
N ASN A 251 20.54 2.84 -36.68
CA ASN A 251 20.86 1.65 -37.49
C ASN A 251 19.62 0.86 -37.93
N ASN A 252 18.60 1.57 -38.44
CA ASN A 252 17.32 1.01 -38.89
C ASN A 252 16.50 0.26 -37.83
N ARG A 253 16.90 0.33 -36.55
CA ARG A 253 16.16 -0.18 -35.39
C ARG A 253 15.59 0.97 -34.58
N ILE A 254 14.46 0.68 -33.94
CA ILE A 254 13.78 1.62 -33.05
C ILE A 254 14.11 1.20 -31.62
N MET A 255 14.78 2.08 -30.89
CA MET A 255 15.12 1.88 -29.49
C MET A 255 14.29 2.79 -28.61
N ASN A 256 13.77 2.22 -27.53
CA ASN A 256 13.11 2.95 -26.46
C ASN A 256 14.12 3.14 -25.33
N MET A 257 14.82 4.28 -25.35
CA MET A 257 15.89 4.61 -24.40
C MET A 257 15.28 5.19 -23.13
N TRP A 258 15.62 4.61 -21.97
CA TRP A 258 15.40 5.23 -20.67
C TRP A 258 16.55 6.16 -20.33
N LEU A 259 16.22 7.34 -19.84
CA LEU A 259 17.14 8.44 -19.54
C LEU A 259 16.80 9.01 -18.16
N THR A 260 17.78 9.59 -17.47
CA THR A 260 17.57 10.35 -16.24
C THR A 260 18.33 11.68 -16.29
N ASN A 261 17.89 12.63 -15.48
CA ASN A 261 18.60 13.88 -15.20
C ASN A 261 19.21 13.90 -13.80
N ASP A 262 19.11 12.80 -13.06
CA ASP A 262 19.70 12.65 -11.74
C ASP A 262 21.25 12.50 -11.86
N PRO A 263 22.03 13.44 -11.28
CA PRO A 263 23.49 13.43 -11.38
C PRO A 263 24.16 12.19 -10.78
N SER A 264 23.47 11.47 -9.89
CA SER A 264 24.03 10.25 -9.26
C SER A 264 24.33 9.14 -10.27
N PHE A 265 23.69 9.15 -11.45
CA PHE A 265 23.91 8.19 -12.52
C PHE A 265 24.91 8.67 -13.59
N ASP A 266 25.52 9.86 -13.41
CA ASP A 266 26.47 10.41 -14.36
C ASP A 266 27.92 9.92 -14.15
N SER A 267 28.24 9.28 -13.02
CA SER A 267 29.61 8.82 -12.71
C SER A 267 29.80 7.29 -12.74
N ASN A 268 30.95 6.84 -13.25
CA ASN A 268 31.57 5.49 -13.10
C ASN A 268 30.81 4.21 -13.52
N ALA A 269 29.82 4.26 -14.41
CA ALA A 269 29.23 3.04 -15.00
C ALA A 269 30.12 2.42 -16.11
N ARG A 270 30.30 1.09 -16.12
CA ARG A 270 30.96 0.36 -17.21
C ARG A 270 30.00 0.18 -18.39
N ILE A 271 30.47 0.43 -19.62
CA ILE A 271 29.71 0.15 -20.85
C ILE A 271 29.79 -1.36 -21.10
N LEU A 272 28.65 -2.06 -21.02
CA LEU A 272 28.56 -3.52 -21.23
C LEU A 272 27.40 -3.90 -22.17
N SER A 273 26.88 -2.92 -22.91
CA SER A 273 25.81 -3.14 -23.87
C SER A 273 26.21 -4.18 -24.91
N ARG A 274 25.23 -4.87 -25.51
CA ARG A 274 25.46 -5.55 -26.79
C ARG A 274 26.08 -4.51 -27.73
N ASP A 275 27.08 -4.89 -28.51
CA ASP A 275 27.52 -4.04 -29.61
C ASP A 275 26.33 -3.87 -30.57
N TRP A 276 25.54 -2.83 -30.32
CA TRP A 276 24.46 -2.36 -31.19
C TRP A 276 25.02 -1.44 -32.30
N SER A 277 26.35 -1.49 -32.50
CA SER A 277 27.12 -0.85 -33.56
C SER A 277 26.60 -1.22 -34.94
#